data_AF-A0AB34FV54-F1
#
_entry.id   AF-A0AB34FV54-F1
#
_cell.length_a   1.000
_cell.length_b   1.000
_cell.length_c   1.000
_cell.angle_alpha   90.00
_cell.angle_beta   90.00
_cell.angle_gamma   90.00
#
_symmetry.space_group_name_H-M   'P 1'
#
loop_
_entity.id
_entity.type
_entity.pdbx_description
1 polymer ?
#
loop_
_entity_poly.entity_id
_entity_poly.type
_entity_poly.pdbx_seq_one_letter_code
_entity_poly.pdbx_strand_id
1 'polypeptide(L)'
;MSLKVVFATSALLAAQLVSGHAAIIKAVGDAGGTGMALGVNPDTPRDGTRRNPFQSDSTRFRGQSAKSVGETIGAGTNNAEQGTAKIMDITGDQLPQVTPGGQLQMTVHQVNADGAGPFTCMINGDGTAQSWENIQVTQNVDGNRRGRNNAGSASDHPLVASIPANQQCTGTVAGQNNVCMVRCQNPANAGPFGGVIPVQMSTGAGAGNGTAPAGNTPTTPVGNTGNAGNTGNAGNAGTVGNTPAGNTGNTGNRAGNRAGRQGGRNGNNNNNNNADDDAAAASKGAFVKRIDEKTRAIEFTA
;
A
#
# COMPACT_ATOMS: atom_id res chain seq x y z
N MET A 1 -18.60 -2.64 64.37
CA MET A 1 -17.54 -2.55 63.33
C MET A 1 -17.61 -1.17 62.69
N SER A 2 -16.47 -0.57 62.32
CA SER A 2 -16.38 0.87 62.01
C SER A 2 -16.86 1.21 60.59
N LEU A 3 -17.64 2.28 60.47
CA LEU A 3 -18.25 2.79 59.23
C LEU A 3 -17.24 3.49 58.28
N LYS A 4 -15.99 3.01 58.23
CA LYS A 4 -14.84 3.68 57.59
C LYS A 4 -14.21 2.91 56.42
N VAL A 5 -14.78 1.78 55.99
CA VAL A 5 -14.18 0.87 54.99
C VAL A 5 -15.07 0.66 53.75
N VAL A 6 -15.90 1.65 53.39
CA VAL A 6 -16.81 1.58 52.22
C VAL A 6 -16.38 2.49 51.06
N PHE A 7 -15.47 3.45 51.30
CA PHE A 7 -15.07 4.46 50.29
C PHE A 7 -13.85 4.07 49.42
N ALA A 8 -13.39 2.82 49.46
CA ALA A 8 -12.19 2.36 48.74
C ALA A 8 -12.47 1.48 47.50
N THR A 9 -13.74 1.25 47.13
CA THR A 9 -14.14 0.35 46.02
C THR A 9 -14.94 1.05 44.91
N SER A 10 -15.06 2.38 44.96
CA SER A 10 -15.73 3.19 43.92
C SER A 10 -14.76 4.13 43.19
N ALA A 11 -13.49 3.71 43.06
CA ALA A 11 -12.57 4.30 42.09
C ALA A 11 -13.08 3.96 40.68
N LEU A 12 -13.85 4.90 40.14
CA LEU A 12 -14.60 4.83 38.89
C LEU A 12 -13.95 3.97 37.81
N LEU A 13 -14.74 3.03 37.29
CA LEU A 13 -14.53 2.32 36.03
C LEU A 13 -14.65 3.23 34.80
N ALA A 14 -14.32 4.52 34.95
CA ALA A 14 -14.02 5.46 33.87
C ALA A 14 -12.64 5.14 33.29
N ALA A 15 -12.44 3.88 32.88
CA ALA A 15 -11.50 3.57 31.84
C ALA A 15 -11.95 4.41 30.64
N GLN A 16 -11.26 5.53 30.43
CA GLN A 16 -11.47 6.35 29.25
C GLN A 16 -11.31 5.40 28.07
N LEU A 17 -12.42 5.12 27.38
CA LEU A 17 -12.38 4.53 26.06
C LEU A 17 -11.79 5.61 25.16
N VAL A 18 -10.46 5.77 25.25
CA VAL A 18 -9.61 6.50 24.31
C VAL A 18 -9.63 5.68 23.03
N SER A 19 -10.81 5.67 22.40
CA SER A 19 -11.06 5.05 21.12
C SER A 19 -10.46 5.99 20.10
N GLY A 20 -9.15 5.90 19.93
CA GLY A 20 -8.43 6.52 18.84
C GLY A 20 -8.07 5.51 17.78
N HIS A 21 -7.86 6.05 16.60
CA HIS A 21 -8.14 5.36 15.36
C HIS A 21 -7.03 5.68 14.35
N ALA A 22 -7.09 5.01 13.20
CA ALA A 22 -6.43 5.44 11.99
C ALA A 22 -7.44 6.03 10.99
N ALA A 23 -6.97 6.97 10.18
CA ALA A 23 -7.66 7.41 8.97
C ALA A 23 -6.73 7.18 7.76
N ILE A 24 -7.26 6.69 6.65
CA ILE A 24 -6.49 6.55 5.40
C ILE A 24 -6.69 7.84 4.61
N ILE A 25 -5.82 8.82 4.87
CA ILE A 25 -5.99 10.22 4.48
C ILE A 25 -5.57 10.52 3.05
N LYS A 26 -4.83 9.60 2.42
CA LYS A 26 -4.44 9.67 1.03
C LYS A 26 -4.34 8.26 0.46
N ALA A 27 -4.76 8.11 -0.80
CA ALA A 27 -4.57 6.93 -1.62
C ALA A 27 -4.20 7.38 -3.05
N VAL A 28 -3.27 6.66 -3.67
CA VAL A 28 -2.77 6.89 -5.03
C VAL A 28 -2.60 5.52 -5.70
N GLY A 29 -3.19 5.33 -6.87
CA GLY A 29 -3.04 4.10 -7.64
C GLY A 29 -1.76 4.10 -8.48
N ASP A 30 -1.32 2.94 -8.94
CA ASP A 30 -0.13 2.80 -9.77
C ASP A 30 -0.24 3.46 -11.16
N ALA A 31 -1.47 3.65 -11.67
CA ALA A 31 -1.76 4.43 -12.87
C ALA A 31 -2.16 5.89 -12.58
N GLY A 32 -1.99 6.36 -11.34
CA GLY A 32 -2.30 7.74 -10.91
C GLY A 32 -3.64 7.87 -10.20
N GLY A 33 -4.27 9.03 -10.33
CA GLY A 33 -5.46 9.43 -9.57
C GLY A 33 -5.20 9.60 -8.07
N THR A 34 -6.09 10.31 -7.38
CA THR A 34 -5.95 10.57 -5.94
C THR A 34 -7.28 10.42 -5.21
N GLY A 35 -7.20 9.96 -3.97
CA GLY A 35 -8.37 9.74 -3.12
C GLY A 35 -8.00 9.60 -1.65
N MET A 36 -8.97 9.18 -0.86
CA MET A 36 -8.86 8.86 0.57
C MET A 36 -9.92 7.81 0.92
N ALA A 37 -9.95 7.32 2.16
CA ALA A 37 -11.04 6.43 2.58
C ALA A 37 -12.39 7.16 2.71
N LEU A 38 -13.48 6.42 2.49
CA LEU A 38 -14.85 6.87 2.76
C LEU A 38 -14.98 7.37 4.21
N GLY A 39 -15.64 8.51 4.38
CA GLY A 39 -15.86 9.15 5.69
C GLY A 39 -14.73 10.06 6.18
N VAL A 40 -13.54 9.99 5.59
CA VAL A 40 -12.43 10.91 5.91
C VAL A 40 -12.83 12.35 5.57
N ASN A 41 -12.42 13.28 6.42
CA ASN A 41 -12.68 14.71 6.26
C ASN A 41 -11.35 15.48 6.34
N PRO A 42 -10.92 16.18 5.26
CA PRO A 42 -9.63 16.89 5.25
C PRO A 42 -9.53 17.99 6.31
N ASP A 43 -10.66 18.60 6.70
CA ASP A 43 -10.70 19.65 7.72
C ASP A 43 -10.52 19.13 9.16
N THR A 44 -10.41 17.81 9.36
CA THR A 44 -10.16 17.21 10.68
C THR A 44 -8.72 17.51 11.10
N PRO A 45 -8.47 18.22 12.23
CA PRO A 45 -7.12 18.44 12.71
C PRO A 45 -6.41 17.12 13.03
N ARG A 46 -5.10 17.03 12.78
CA ARG A 46 -4.31 15.79 12.89
C ARG A 46 -3.04 15.93 13.74
N ASP A 47 -2.96 17.02 14.49
CA ASP A 47 -1.84 17.43 15.34
C ASP A 47 -1.99 16.99 16.82
N GLY A 48 -2.93 16.08 17.11
CA GLY A 48 -3.20 15.64 18.48
C GLY A 48 -3.86 14.27 18.60
N THR A 49 -3.82 13.71 19.82
CA THR A 49 -4.14 12.30 20.10
C THR A 49 -5.48 12.08 20.82
N ARG A 50 -6.28 13.15 21.02
CA ARG A 50 -7.57 13.11 21.73
C ARG A 50 -8.74 12.76 20.80
N ARG A 51 -9.85 12.25 21.36
CA ARG A 51 -11.04 11.88 20.60
C ARG A 51 -11.64 13.01 19.76
N ASN A 52 -11.82 14.18 20.38
CA ASN A 52 -12.29 15.37 19.69
C ASN A 52 -11.17 16.41 19.68
N PRO A 53 -10.90 17.10 18.54
CA PRO A 53 -11.50 16.88 17.22
C PRO A 53 -10.83 15.74 16.42
N PHE A 54 -9.63 15.31 16.82
CA PHE A 54 -8.65 14.62 15.97
C PHE A 54 -9.04 13.22 15.44
N GLN A 55 -10.11 12.62 15.96
CA GLN A 55 -10.55 11.24 15.62
C GLN A 55 -11.98 11.22 15.05
N SER A 56 -12.54 12.38 14.70
CA SER A 56 -13.93 12.51 14.28
C SER A 56 -14.22 11.78 12.95
N ASP A 57 -13.28 11.77 12.01
CA ASP A 57 -13.42 11.21 10.67
C ASP A 57 -12.84 9.80 10.52
N SER A 58 -12.30 9.24 11.60
CA SER A 58 -11.56 7.99 11.54
C SER A 58 -12.53 6.80 11.52
N THR A 59 -12.40 5.93 10.52
CA THR A 59 -13.37 4.85 10.28
C THR A 59 -13.09 3.64 11.17
N ARG A 60 -14.17 3.08 11.75
CA ARG A 60 -14.15 1.83 12.53
C ARG A 60 -15.11 0.78 11.95
N PHE A 61 -14.72 -0.49 12.07
CA PHE A 61 -15.50 -1.63 11.60
C PHE A 61 -15.97 -2.52 12.76
N ARG A 62 -17.07 -2.14 13.44
CA ARG A 62 -17.54 -2.85 14.64
C ARG A 62 -19.07 -2.87 14.74
N GLY A 63 -19.62 -3.91 15.38
CA GLY A 63 -21.07 -4.06 15.51
C GLY A 63 -21.73 -4.16 14.14
N GLN A 64 -22.74 -3.34 13.87
CA GLN A 64 -23.41 -3.30 12.57
C GLN A 64 -22.47 -2.80 11.45
N SER A 65 -21.51 -1.91 11.74
CA SER A 65 -20.60 -1.39 10.71
C SER A 65 -19.54 -2.41 10.26
N ALA A 66 -19.34 -3.51 10.99
CA ALA A 66 -18.27 -4.48 10.74
C ALA A 66 -18.34 -5.14 9.34
N LYS A 67 -19.55 -5.29 8.78
CA LYS A 67 -19.81 -5.85 7.44
C LYS A 67 -20.12 -4.78 6.37
N SER A 68 -19.94 -3.50 6.71
CA SER A 68 -20.22 -2.37 5.83
C SER A 68 -18.92 -1.69 5.39
N VAL A 69 -19.04 -0.54 4.71
CA VAL A 69 -17.93 0.40 4.45
C VAL A 69 -17.47 1.20 5.69
N GLY A 70 -17.93 0.81 6.88
CA GLY A 70 -17.51 1.33 8.17
C GLY A 70 -18.37 2.50 8.67
N GLU A 71 -17.97 3.07 9.80
CA GLU A 71 -18.58 4.27 10.36
C GLU A 71 -17.53 5.18 11.00
N THR A 72 -17.77 6.49 11.02
CA THR A 72 -16.95 7.49 11.69
C THR A 72 -17.66 8.03 12.93
N ILE A 73 -16.94 8.70 13.83
CA ILE A 73 -17.54 9.32 15.02
C ILE A 73 -18.37 10.57 14.66
N GLY A 74 -17.92 11.33 13.66
CA GLY A 74 -18.49 12.63 13.29
C GLY A 74 -19.60 12.56 12.26
N ALA A 75 -19.52 11.64 11.28
CA ALA A 75 -20.52 11.51 10.21
C ALA A 75 -21.40 10.25 10.31
N GLY A 76 -21.10 9.33 11.24
CA GLY A 76 -21.85 8.08 11.37
C GLY A 76 -21.49 7.05 10.30
N THR A 77 -22.45 6.23 9.88
CA THR A 77 -22.23 5.15 8.92
C THR A 77 -21.83 5.69 7.54
N ASN A 78 -20.73 5.17 7.00
CA ASN A 78 -20.25 5.52 5.67
C ASN A 78 -21.20 4.97 4.59
N ASN A 79 -21.26 5.65 3.44
CA ASN A 79 -22.02 5.23 2.27
C ASN A 79 -21.11 5.22 1.05
N ALA A 80 -21.14 4.15 0.23
CA ALA A 80 -20.26 4.00 -0.92
C ALA A 80 -20.51 5.07 -1.98
N GLU A 81 -21.76 5.28 -2.39
CA GLU A 81 -22.15 6.29 -3.40
C GLU A 81 -21.79 7.71 -2.95
N GLN A 82 -22.34 8.14 -1.81
CA GLN A 82 -22.18 9.51 -1.31
C GLN A 82 -20.73 9.81 -0.91
N GLY A 83 -20.04 8.83 -0.32
CA GLY A 83 -18.64 9.00 0.07
C GLY A 83 -17.70 9.04 -1.14
N THR A 84 -17.94 8.22 -2.17
CA THR A 84 -17.15 8.24 -3.42
C THR A 84 -17.36 9.55 -4.17
N ALA A 85 -18.62 10.02 -4.28
CA ALA A 85 -18.93 11.33 -4.85
C ALA A 85 -18.21 12.47 -4.09
N LYS A 86 -18.24 12.44 -2.75
CA LYS A 86 -17.55 13.42 -1.91
C LYS A 86 -16.02 13.36 -2.03
N ILE A 87 -15.43 12.18 -2.21
CA ILE A 87 -13.98 12.05 -2.45
C ILE A 87 -13.59 12.77 -3.75
N MET A 88 -14.32 12.53 -4.85
CA MET A 88 -14.05 13.18 -6.14
C MET A 88 -14.23 14.70 -6.09
N ASP A 89 -15.24 15.18 -5.36
CA ASP A 89 -15.47 16.62 -5.12
C ASP A 89 -14.32 17.27 -4.33
N ILE A 90 -13.80 16.58 -3.30
CA ILE A 90 -12.67 17.05 -2.48
C ILE A 90 -11.35 17.04 -3.25
N THR A 91 -11.06 15.99 -4.03
CA THR A 91 -9.78 15.88 -4.75
C THR A 91 -9.76 16.69 -6.04
N GLY A 92 -10.91 16.91 -6.68
CA GLY A 92 -11.00 17.50 -8.02
C GLY A 92 -10.33 16.62 -9.10
N ASP A 93 -10.12 15.35 -8.80
CA ASP A 93 -9.30 14.41 -9.55
C ASP A 93 -10.05 13.09 -9.78
N GLN A 94 -9.53 12.23 -10.65
CA GLN A 94 -10.00 10.86 -10.78
C GLN A 94 -9.73 10.09 -9.49
N LEU A 95 -10.60 9.12 -9.20
CA LEU A 95 -10.34 8.10 -8.16
C LEU A 95 -8.96 7.44 -8.38
N PRO A 96 -8.32 6.90 -7.34
CA PRO A 96 -7.06 6.15 -7.48
C PRO A 96 -7.15 5.11 -8.61
N GLN A 97 -6.36 5.31 -9.67
CA GLN A 97 -6.34 4.49 -10.87
C GLN A 97 -5.34 3.35 -10.67
N VAL A 98 -5.84 2.11 -10.63
CA VAL A 98 -5.03 0.91 -10.43
C VAL A 98 -5.02 0.03 -11.67
N THR A 99 -3.99 -0.81 -11.81
CA THR A 99 -3.92 -1.86 -12.85
C THR A 99 -3.99 -3.27 -12.24
N PRO A 100 -4.39 -4.30 -13.01
CA PRO A 100 -4.25 -5.70 -12.58
C PRO A 100 -2.78 -6.04 -12.32
N GLY A 101 -2.44 -6.46 -11.11
CA GLY A 101 -1.04 -6.69 -10.70
C GLY A 101 -0.31 -5.44 -10.21
N GLY A 102 -0.97 -4.28 -10.24
CA GLY A 102 -0.47 -2.99 -9.75
C GLY A 102 -0.50 -2.86 -8.22
N GLN A 103 -0.55 -1.62 -7.73
CA GLN A 103 -0.48 -1.32 -6.31
C GLN A 103 -1.27 -0.06 -5.93
N LEU A 104 -1.93 -0.13 -4.77
CA LEU A 104 -2.51 1.02 -4.10
C LEU A 104 -1.56 1.51 -3.01
N GLN A 105 -1.03 2.71 -3.17
CA GLN A 105 -0.19 3.39 -2.18
C GLN A 105 -1.07 4.27 -1.30
N MET A 106 -0.95 4.14 0.02
CA MET A 106 -1.80 4.82 1.00
C MET A 106 -0.96 5.53 2.06
N THR A 107 -1.50 6.63 2.57
CA THR A 107 -1.02 7.30 3.78
C THR A 107 -2.03 7.09 4.89
N VAL A 108 -1.60 6.39 5.94
CA VAL A 108 -2.37 6.16 7.16
C VAL A 108 -1.96 7.21 8.17
N HIS A 109 -2.87 8.11 8.53
CA HIS A 109 -2.65 8.93 9.71
C HIS A 109 -3.02 8.12 10.95
N GLN A 110 -2.03 7.82 11.78
CA GLN A 110 -2.24 7.17 13.07
C GLN A 110 -2.49 8.25 14.13
N VAL A 111 -3.73 8.41 14.60
CA VAL A 111 -4.04 9.50 15.54
C VAL A 111 -3.47 9.24 16.94
N ASN A 112 -3.45 7.99 17.39
CA ASN A 112 -2.95 7.62 18.71
C ASN A 112 -2.43 6.16 18.73
N ALA A 113 -2.06 5.67 19.90
CA ALA A 113 -1.42 4.38 20.08
C ALA A 113 -2.11 3.20 19.37
N ASP A 114 -3.44 3.07 19.43
CA ASP A 114 -4.23 1.95 18.88
C ASP A 114 -4.70 2.12 17.42
N GLY A 115 -4.29 3.20 16.75
CA GLY A 115 -4.40 3.34 15.29
C GLY A 115 -3.26 2.66 14.51
N ALA A 116 -2.29 2.03 15.17
CA ALA A 116 -1.11 1.44 14.52
C ALA A 116 -1.42 0.11 13.79
N GLY A 117 -0.48 -0.36 12.97
CA GLY A 117 -0.60 -1.64 12.27
C GLY A 117 -0.24 -2.87 13.12
N PRO A 118 -0.01 -4.05 12.47
CA PRO A 118 -0.06 -4.28 11.03
C PRO A 118 -1.49 -4.30 10.49
N PHE A 119 -1.74 -3.58 9.40
CA PHE A 119 -3.01 -3.60 8.68
C PHE A 119 -3.15 -4.87 7.84
N THR A 120 -4.39 -5.36 7.73
CA THR A 120 -4.82 -6.32 6.70
C THR A 120 -5.65 -5.59 5.66
N CYS A 121 -5.36 -5.79 4.38
CA CYS A 121 -6.12 -5.23 3.27
C CYS A 121 -6.88 -6.32 2.52
N MET A 122 -8.03 -5.95 1.97
CA MET A 122 -8.92 -6.82 1.20
C MET A 122 -9.65 -6.01 0.13
N ILE A 123 -10.02 -6.66 -0.97
CA ILE A 123 -10.64 -6.04 -2.14
C ILE A 123 -12.01 -6.66 -2.42
N ASN A 124 -12.91 -5.84 -2.95
CA ASN A 124 -14.23 -6.19 -3.44
C ASN A 124 -14.33 -5.74 -4.91
N GLY A 125 -14.56 -6.69 -5.82
CA GLY A 125 -14.53 -6.44 -7.26
C GLY A 125 -15.79 -5.79 -7.86
N ASP A 126 -16.95 -5.96 -7.22
CA ASP A 126 -18.25 -5.52 -7.74
C ASP A 126 -18.68 -4.13 -7.23
N GLY A 127 -17.85 -3.46 -6.43
CA GLY A 127 -18.13 -2.14 -5.84
C GLY A 127 -19.17 -2.12 -4.73
N THR A 128 -19.85 -3.25 -4.44
CA THR A 128 -20.94 -3.33 -3.46
C THR A 128 -20.48 -3.40 -2.00
N ALA A 129 -19.19 -3.64 -1.77
CA ALA A 129 -18.57 -3.85 -0.46
C ALA A 129 -19.15 -5.02 0.36
N GLN A 130 -19.87 -5.97 -0.26
CA GLN A 130 -20.50 -7.12 0.42
C GLN A 130 -19.60 -8.35 0.53
N SER A 131 -18.70 -8.55 -0.45
CA SER A 131 -17.77 -9.68 -0.55
C SER A 131 -16.33 -9.18 -0.54
N TRP A 132 -15.42 -9.87 0.14
CA TRP A 132 -14.05 -9.38 0.35
C TRP A 132 -13.02 -10.51 0.20
N GLU A 133 -12.00 -10.28 -0.62
CA GLU A 133 -10.86 -11.16 -0.82
C GLU A 133 -9.60 -10.51 -0.25
N ASN A 134 -8.80 -11.25 0.53
CA ASN A 134 -7.57 -10.71 1.11
C ASN A 134 -6.54 -10.41 0.02
N ILE A 135 -5.91 -9.23 0.08
CA ILE A 135 -4.82 -8.83 -0.81
C ILE A 135 -3.52 -8.65 -0.04
N GLN A 136 -2.39 -8.82 -0.74
CA GLN A 136 -1.08 -8.71 -0.12
C GLN A 136 -0.78 -7.26 0.28
N VAL A 137 -0.32 -7.06 1.52
CA VAL A 137 0.25 -5.79 1.99
C VAL A 137 1.77 -5.89 1.88
N THR A 138 2.38 -5.09 1.00
CA THR A 138 3.82 -5.12 0.69
C THR A 138 4.64 -4.16 1.55
N GLN A 139 4.02 -3.08 2.03
CA GLN A 139 4.57 -2.19 3.04
C GLN A 139 3.46 -1.92 4.07
N ASN A 140 3.77 -2.02 5.35
CA ASN A 140 2.78 -1.95 6.43
C ASN A 140 3.19 -0.94 7.50
N VAL A 141 2.19 -0.47 8.27
CA VAL A 141 2.39 0.44 9.40
C VAL A 141 2.93 -0.35 10.61
N ASP A 142 3.96 0.17 11.25
CA ASP A 142 4.57 -0.47 12.42
C ASP A 142 3.61 -0.51 13.62
N GLY A 143 3.40 -1.70 14.17
CA GLY A 143 2.71 -1.89 15.43
C GLY A 143 2.71 -3.33 15.91
N ASN A 144 2.36 -3.54 17.17
CA ASN A 144 2.29 -4.88 17.74
C ASN A 144 1.00 -5.63 17.34
N ARG A 145 0.92 -6.92 17.68
CA ARG A 145 -0.24 -7.82 17.43
C ARG A 145 -1.62 -7.35 17.93
N ARG A 146 -1.73 -6.20 18.60
CA ARG A 146 -2.98 -5.57 19.05
C ARG A 146 -3.28 -4.23 18.36
N GLY A 147 -2.54 -3.89 17.29
CA GLY A 147 -2.68 -2.62 16.57
C GLY A 147 -2.05 -1.45 17.30
N ARG A 148 -0.99 -1.68 18.11
CA ARG A 148 -0.46 -0.66 19.04
C ARG A 148 0.99 -0.25 18.79
N ASN A 149 1.22 1.06 18.70
CA ASN A 149 2.53 1.72 18.67
C ASN A 149 2.42 3.14 19.25
N ASN A 150 3.00 3.44 20.42
CA ASN A 150 2.92 4.80 20.97
C ASN A 150 3.72 5.82 20.15
N ALA A 151 4.88 5.43 19.60
CA ALA A 151 5.82 6.33 18.92
C ALA A 151 5.29 6.86 17.57
N GLY A 152 4.35 6.14 16.94
CA GLY A 152 3.69 6.56 15.70
C GLY A 152 2.43 7.41 15.90
N SER A 153 2.14 7.91 17.11
CA SER A 153 0.93 8.69 17.38
C SER A 153 0.99 10.10 16.79
N ALA A 154 -0.13 10.59 16.27
CA ALA A 154 -0.26 11.88 15.59
C ALA A 154 0.73 12.07 14.44
N SER A 155 0.97 11.00 13.66
CA SER A 155 1.84 11.04 12.49
C SER A 155 1.35 10.15 11.35
N ASP A 156 1.90 10.41 10.16
CA ASP A 156 1.57 9.72 8.92
C ASP A 156 2.51 8.55 8.65
N HIS A 157 1.95 7.42 8.21
CA HIS A 157 2.67 6.17 7.94
C HIS A 157 2.30 5.61 6.56
N PRO A 158 3.26 5.06 5.81
CA PRO A 158 2.98 4.43 4.53
C PRO A 158 2.32 3.05 4.71
N LEU A 159 1.35 2.76 3.84
CA LEU A 159 0.72 1.45 3.67
C LEU A 159 0.61 1.17 2.18
N VAL A 160 1.06 0.01 1.71
CA VAL A 160 0.98 -0.36 0.28
C VAL A 160 0.34 -1.73 0.15
N ALA A 161 -0.71 -1.82 -0.66
CA ALA A 161 -1.41 -3.05 -0.96
C ALA A 161 -1.29 -3.38 -2.46
N SER A 162 -0.92 -4.62 -2.79
CA SER A 162 -0.84 -5.10 -4.17
C SER A 162 -2.21 -5.50 -4.68
N ILE A 163 -2.54 -5.09 -5.90
CA ILE A 163 -3.76 -5.47 -6.60
C ILE A 163 -3.52 -6.83 -7.29
N PRO A 164 -4.41 -7.83 -7.15
CA PRO A 164 -4.21 -9.13 -7.80
C PRO A 164 -4.04 -9.01 -9.32
N ALA A 165 -3.17 -9.83 -9.92
CA ALA A 165 -2.91 -9.84 -11.36
C ALA A 165 -4.14 -10.22 -12.21
N ASN A 166 -5.10 -10.91 -11.61
CA ASN A 166 -6.39 -11.29 -12.19
C ASN A 166 -7.56 -10.42 -11.72
N GLN A 167 -7.30 -9.36 -10.93
CA GLN A 167 -8.36 -8.50 -10.40
C GLN A 167 -9.18 -7.89 -11.55
N GLN A 168 -10.50 -7.96 -11.42
CA GLN A 168 -11.43 -7.21 -12.24
C GLN A 168 -12.24 -6.28 -11.34
N CYS A 169 -12.52 -5.07 -11.81
CA CYS A 169 -13.45 -4.15 -11.17
C CYS A 169 -14.66 -3.99 -12.09
N THR A 170 -15.84 -4.39 -11.62
CA THR A 170 -17.10 -4.35 -12.38
C THR A 170 -18.13 -3.41 -11.75
N GLY A 171 -17.82 -2.85 -10.57
CA GLY A 171 -18.70 -1.94 -9.87
C GLY A 171 -18.96 -0.64 -10.62
N THR A 172 -20.15 -0.09 -10.42
CA THR A 172 -20.51 1.27 -10.78
C THR A 172 -20.85 2.01 -9.50
N VAL A 173 -20.10 3.06 -9.15
CA VAL A 173 -20.27 3.82 -7.90
C VAL A 173 -20.04 5.31 -8.16
N ALA A 174 -20.92 6.17 -7.68
CA ALA A 174 -20.92 7.61 -7.92
C ALA A 174 -20.83 7.99 -9.42
N GLY A 175 -21.43 7.18 -10.29
CA GLY A 175 -21.36 7.33 -11.74
C GLY A 175 -20.03 6.89 -12.39
N GLN A 176 -19.05 6.44 -11.61
CA GLN A 176 -17.80 5.87 -12.11
C GLN A 176 -17.96 4.38 -12.37
N ASN A 177 -17.57 3.94 -13.57
CA ASN A 177 -17.53 2.52 -13.96
C ASN A 177 -16.18 1.89 -13.57
N ASN A 178 -16.14 0.56 -13.52
CA ASN A 178 -14.95 -0.23 -13.19
C ASN A 178 -14.38 0.07 -11.81
N VAL A 179 -15.25 0.28 -10.82
CA VAL A 179 -14.87 0.56 -9.42
C VAL A 179 -14.72 -0.73 -8.62
N CYS A 180 -13.58 -0.88 -7.95
CA CYS A 180 -13.39 -1.80 -6.83
C CYS A 180 -13.44 -1.03 -5.51
N MET A 181 -13.72 -1.73 -4.41
CA MET A 181 -13.54 -1.19 -3.06
C MET A 181 -12.35 -1.89 -2.41
N VAL A 182 -11.38 -1.14 -1.88
CA VAL A 182 -10.25 -1.67 -1.10
C VAL A 182 -10.43 -1.29 0.36
N ARG A 183 -10.63 -2.28 1.22
CA ARG A 183 -10.73 -2.11 2.68
C ARG A 183 -9.41 -2.46 3.33
N CYS A 184 -8.85 -1.55 4.10
CA CYS A 184 -7.70 -1.82 4.96
C CYS A 184 -8.08 -1.53 6.41
N GLN A 185 -7.74 -2.44 7.32
CA GLN A 185 -8.04 -2.32 8.74
C GLN A 185 -6.94 -2.91 9.62
N ASN A 186 -6.74 -2.33 10.80
CA ASN A 186 -5.81 -2.84 11.82
C ASN A 186 -6.48 -3.86 12.77
N PRO A 187 -5.74 -4.54 13.66
CA PRO A 187 -6.27 -5.60 14.52
C PRO A 187 -6.71 -5.06 15.90
N ALA A 188 -7.13 -3.79 16.00
CA ALA A 188 -7.49 -3.17 17.27
C ALA A 188 -8.84 -3.68 17.82
N ASN A 189 -8.85 -4.23 19.03
CA ASN A 189 -10.07 -4.76 19.67
C ASN A 189 -11.13 -3.68 20.01
N ALA A 190 -10.75 -2.40 20.10
CA ALA A 190 -11.70 -1.30 20.28
C ALA A 190 -12.64 -1.17 19.06
N GLY A 191 -12.15 -1.62 17.91
CA GLY A 191 -12.79 -1.71 16.61
C GLY A 191 -11.66 -1.69 15.58
N PRO A 192 -11.56 -2.62 14.62
CA PRO A 192 -10.61 -2.50 13.53
C PRO A 192 -10.74 -1.12 12.88
N PHE A 193 -9.65 -0.36 12.84
CA PHE A 193 -9.59 1.00 12.34
C PHE A 193 -8.86 1.07 11.00
N GLY A 194 -9.22 2.03 10.15
CA GLY A 194 -8.63 2.22 8.83
C GLY A 194 -9.63 2.87 7.89
N GLY A 195 -10.05 2.16 6.85
CA GLY A 195 -11.08 2.66 5.94
C GLY A 195 -11.32 1.79 4.71
N VAL A 196 -12.28 2.22 3.89
CA VAL A 196 -12.53 1.68 2.54
C VAL A 196 -12.23 2.76 1.53
N ILE A 197 -11.41 2.45 0.53
CA ILE A 197 -11.00 3.34 -0.55
C ILE A 197 -11.70 2.86 -1.84
N PRO A 198 -12.54 3.67 -2.49
CA PRO A 198 -12.97 3.39 -3.85
C PRO A 198 -11.77 3.58 -4.80
N VAL A 199 -11.48 2.56 -5.61
CA VAL A 199 -10.42 2.60 -6.62
C VAL A 199 -11.01 2.22 -7.97
N GLN A 200 -10.46 2.76 -9.05
CA GLN A 200 -10.96 2.50 -10.40
C GLN A 200 -9.90 1.71 -11.19
N MET A 201 -10.33 0.68 -11.91
CA MET A 201 -9.45 -0.02 -12.83
C MET A 201 -9.20 0.88 -14.05
N SER A 202 -7.94 1.24 -14.26
CA SER A 202 -7.52 2.04 -15.42
C SER A 202 -7.87 1.31 -16.72
N THR A 203 -8.55 2.01 -17.63
CA THR A 203 -8.94 1.47 -18.94
C THR A 203 -7.86 1.64 -20.02
N GLY A 204 -6.63 1.99 -19.65
CA GLY A 204 -5.54 2.31 -20.58
C GLY A 204 -4.28 1.45 -20.43
N ALA A 205 -4.02 0.60 -21.42
CA ALA A 205 -2.71 0.03 -21.80
C ALA A 205 -1.79 -0.51 -20.67
N GLY A 206 -2.22 -1.56 -19.94
CA GLY A 206 -1.44 -2.16 -18.85
C GLY A 206 -1.47 -3.69 -18.69
N ALA A 207 -2.03 -4.45 -19.65
CA ALA A 207 -2.13 -5.93 -19.56
C ALA A 207 -1.36 -6.63 -20.70
N GLY A 208 -0.14 -6.18 -20.96
CA GLY A 208 0.70 -6.57 -22.10
C GLY A 208 1.92 -7.43 -21.73
N ASN A 209 1.81 -8.37 -20.79
CA ASN A 209 2.91 -9.27 -20.43
C ASN A 209 2.59 -10.76 -20.64
N GLY A 210 1.67 -11.05 -21.57
CA GLY A 210 1.54 -12.37 -22.17
C GLY A 210 2.53 -12.52 -23.33
N THR A 211 3.54 -13.37 -23.17
CA THR A 211 4.38 -13.82 -24.29
C THR A 211 3.52 -14.58 -25.29
N ALA A 212 3.14 -13.92 -26.39
CA ALA A 212 2.43 -14.55 -27.49
C ALA A 212 3.32 -15.67 -28.11
N PRO A 213 2.79 -16.89 -28.32
CA PRO A 213 3.53 -17.93 -29.04
C PRO A 213 3.84 -17.47 -30.46
N ALA A 214 5.07 -17.72 -30.94
CA ALA A 214 5.46 -17.39 -32.30
C ALA A 214 4.67 -18.25 -33.31
N GLY A 215 3.62 -17.66 -33.91
CA GLY A 215 2.80 -18.30 -34.94
C GLY A 215 3.50 -18.31 -36.29
N ASN A 216 4.19 -19.42 -36.61
CA ASN A 216 4.75 -19.64 -37.94
C ASN A 216 3.64 -19.61 -39.01
N THR A 217 3.65 -18.60 -39.88
CA THR A 217 2.76 -18.52 -41.04
C THR A 217 3.55 -18.85 -42.31
N PRO A 218 3.23 -19.93 -43.05
CA PRO A 218 3.94 -20.28 -44.28
C PRO A 218 3.65 -19.30 -45.41
N THR A 219 4.70 -18.74 -46.03
CA THR A 219 4.57 -17.90 -47.23
C THR A 219 4.49 -18.78 -48.49
N THR A 220 3.32 -18.83 -49.13
CA THR A 220 3.15 -19.37 -50.49
C THR A 220 3.13 -18.22 -51.53
N PRO A 221 4.09 -18.16 -52.47
CA PRO A 221 4.02 -17.21 -53.57
C PRO A 221 3.06 -17.72 -54.65
N VAL A 222 1.97 -16.99 -54.91
CA VAL A 222 1.14 -17.20 -56.10
C VAL A 222 1.79 -16.50 -57.28
N GLY A 223 2.17 -17.27 -58.30
CA GLY A 223 2.69 -16.72 -59.55
C GLY A 223 1.58 -16.28 -60.49
N ASN A 224 1.75 -15.15 -61.17
CA ASN A 224 0.93 -14.75 -62.32
C ASN A 224 1.83 -14.48 -63.53
N THR A 225 1.46 -15.06 -64.67
CA THR A 225 2.22 -15.01 -65.93
C THR A 225 1.74 -13.87 -66.83
N GLY A 226 2.71 -13.05 -67.27
CA GLY A 226 2.81 -12.48 -68.62
C GLY A 226 1.66 -11.60 -69.18
N ASN A 227 2.01 -10.35 -69.52
CA ASN A 227 1.77 -9.87 -70.89
C ASN A 227 2.91 -8.93 -71.33
N ALA A 228 3.13 -8.81 -72.63
CA ALA A 228 4.34 -8.21 -73.21
C ALA A 228 4.09 -6.90 -73.97
N GLY A 229 5.14 -6.08 -74.07
CA GLY A 229 5.39 -5.19 -75.19
C GLY A 229 4.99 -3.71 -75.04
N ASN A 230 5.97 -2.84 -74.85
CA ASN A 230 6.32 -1.92 -75.94
C ASN A 230 7.78 -1.41 -75.87
N THR A 231 8.36 -1.11 -77.03
CA THR A 231 9.63 -0.40 -77.22
C THR A 231 9.43 1.12 -77.05
N GLY A 232 10.42 1.98 -76.80
CA GLY A 232 11.85 1.85 -76.52
C GLY A 232 12.57 3.18 -76.83
N ASN A 233 13.68 3.52 -76.17
CA ASN A 233 14.74 4.39 -76.75
C ASN A 233 16.08 4.29 -76.00
N ALA A 234 17.18 4.50 -76.70
CA ALA A 234 18.55 4.61 -76.16
C ALA A 234 18.78 5.98 -75.48
N GLY A 235 19.82 6.22 -74.67
CA GLY A 235 20.92 5.38 -74.17
C GLY A 235 22.20 6.22 -73.96
N ASN A 236 23.12 5.80 -73.07
CA ASN A 236 24.57 6.06 -73.20
C ASN A 236 25.37 5.14 -72.26
N ALA A 237 26.63 4.84 -72.61
CA ALA A 237 27.51 3.88 -71.95
C ALA A 237 28.48 4.51 -70.92
N GLY A 238 29.09 3.69 -70.04
CA GLY A 238 30.07 4.17 -69.05
C GLY A 238 30.63 3.14 -68.05
N THR A 239 31.35 2.12 -68.53
CA THR A 239 32.19 1.18 -67.73
C THR A 239 33.53 1.86 -67.32
N VAL A 240 34.29 1.52 -66.26
CA VAL A 240 34.35 0.39 -65.28
C VAL A 240 34.56 1.00 -63.84
N GLY A 241 34.92 0.36 -62.72
CA GLY A 241 35.35 -1.00 -62.32
C GLY A 241 36.01 -1.03 -60.92
N ASN A 242 35.79 -2.13 -60.18
CA ASN A 242 36.58 -2.76 -59.10
C ASN A 242 37.10 -2.03 -57.82
N THR A 243 36.49 -2.43 -56.69
CA THR A 243 37.08 -2.95 -55.42
C THR A 243 37.85 -2.04 -54.42
N PRO A 244 37.92 -2.42 -53.11
CA PRO A 244 38.03 -1.45 -52.02
C PRO A 244 39.42 -1.37 -51.35
N ALA A 245 39.65 -0.27 -50.63
CA ALA A 245 40.74 -0.12 -49.67
C ALA A 245 40.20 0.46 -48.35
N GLY A 246 40.46 -0.22 -47.24
CA GLY A 246 40.32 0.38 -45.90
C GLY A 246 41.57 1.18 -45.55
N ASN A 247 41.49 2.05 -44.54
CA ASN A 247 42.69 2.58 -43.91
C ASN A 247 42.54 2.73 -42.40
N THR A 248 43.56 2.28 -41.68
CA THR A 248 43.64 2.29 -40.22
C THR A 248 44.50 3.45 -39.71
N GLY A 249 44.09 4.02 -38.58
CA GLY A 249 45.01 4.54 -37.57
C GLY A 249 45.57 5.96 -37.75
N ASN A 250 45.52 6.71 -36.64
CA ASN A 250 46.67 7.48 -36.20
C ASN A 250 46.79 7.38 -34.66
N THR A 251 48.01 7.38 -34.14
CA THR A 251 48.34 7.07 -32.73
C THR A 251 49.44 7.97 -32.17
N GLY A 252 49.48 8.10 -30.84
CA GLY A 252 50.55 8.77 -30.10
C GLY A 252 50.37 10.29 -29.98
N ASN A 253 50.96 11.00 -29.01
CA ASN A 253 51.92 10.67 -27.93
C ASN A 253 51.86 11.87 -26.92
N ARG A 254 52.33 11.87 -25.66
CA ARG A 254 52.92 10.87 -24.75
C ARG A 254 52.88 11.40 -23.29
N ALA A 255 53.15 10.48 -22.35
CA ALA A 255 53.64 10.59 -20.96
C ALA A 255 54.30 11.92 -20.48
N GLY A 256 54.40 12.22 -19.17
CA GLY A 256 54.03 11.45 -17.95
C GLY A 256 54.98 11.75 -16.76
N ASN A 257 54.90 10.96 -15.67
CA ASN A 257 55.70 11.02 -14.41
C ASN A 257 55.41 12.21 -13.45
N ARG A 258 55.55 12.11 -12.10
CA ARG A 258 55.71 10.96 -11.16
C ARG A 258 55.43 11.39 -9.70
N ALA A 259 55.04 10.41 -8.87
CA ALA A 259 55.33 10.25 -7.42
C ALA A 259 54.83 11.26 -6.35
N GLY A 260 54.04 10.73 -5.39
CA GLY A 260 54.61 10.41 -4.07
C GLY A 260 54.04 11.08 -2.79
N ARG A 261 53.65 10.20 -1.83
CA ARG A 261 53.61 10.36 -0.35
C ARG A 261 52.48 11.16 0.38
N GLN A 262 51.77 10.39 1.22
CA GLN A 262 51.49 10.61 2.66
C GLN A 262 50.55 11.76 3.15
N GLY A 263 49.45 11.34 3.80
CA GLY A 263 49.12 11.79 5.18
C GLY A 263 47.92 12.74 5.39
N GLY A 264 47.08 12.42 6.39
CA GLY A 264 45.99 13.28 6.92
C GLY A 264 44.58 12.74 6.58
N ARG A 265 43.90 12.00 7.47
CA ARG A 265 43.15 12.44 8.68
C ARG A 265 41.94 13.36 8.41
N ASN A 266 40.79 12.74 8.17
CA ASN A 266 39.51 13.03 8.86
C ASN A 266 38.56 11.84 8.61
N GLY A 267 37.81 11.28 9.57
CA GLY A 267 37.60 11.72 10.95
C GLY A 267 36.14 12.09 11.19
N ASN A 268 35.25 11.10 11.21
CA ASN A 268 33.93 11.21 11.85
C ASN A 268 33.40 9.82 12.21
N ASN A 269 33.77 9.36 13.41
CA ASN A 269 33.02 8.33 14.12
C ASN A 269 31.79 8.98 14.75
N ASN A 270 30.66 8.27 14.81
CA ASN A 270 29.66 8.51 15.84
C ASN A 270 29.15 7.16 16.37
N ASN A 271 29.97 6.54 17.22
CA ASN A 271 29.54 5.46 18.10
C ASN A 271 29.02 6.10 19.39
N ASN A 272 27.73 5.94 19.67
CA ASN A 272 27.21 6.05 21.03
C ASN A 272 26.93 4.65 21.56
N ASN A 273 27.96 4.03 22.15
CA ASN A 273 27.75 2.98 23.13
C ASN A 273 27.46 3.67 24.46
N ASN A 274 26.26 3.52 25.01
CA ASN A 274 26.05 3.69 26.45
C ASN A 274 25.77 2.29 27.03
N ALA A 275 26.81 1.69 27.58
CA ALA A 275 26.70 0.48 28.37
C ALA A 275 26.81 0.90 29.84
N ASP A 276 25.68 0.90 30.53
CA ASP A 276 25.62 0.86 31.98
C ASP A 276 25.01 -0.49 32.34
N ASP A 277 25.80 -1.35 32.99
CA ASP A 277 25.35 -2.62 33.52
C ASP A 277 24.43 -2.39 34.73
N ASP A 278 23.27 -3.04 34.80
CA ASP A 278 22.86 -3.65 36.08
C ASP A 278 21.73 -4.70 36.00
N ALA A 279 21.89 -5.71 36.86
CA ALA A 279 20.90 -6.59 37.45
C ALA A 279 19.80 -7.27 36.56
N ALA A 280 20.05 -8.55 36.31
CA ALA A 280 19.09 -9.55 35.82
C ALA A 280 17.72 -9.54 36.52
N ALA A 281 16.65 -9.35 35.74
CA ALA A 281 15.28 -9.70 36.09
C ALA A 281 14.76 -10.82 35.18
N ALA A 282 15.19 -12.06 35.43
CA ALA A 282 14.65 -13.23 34.76
C ALA A 282 13.18 -13.43 35.16
N SER A 283 12.25 -12.96 34.33
CA SER A 283 10.83 -13.24 34.52
C SER A 283 10.61 -14.74 34.37
N LYS A 284 10.34 -15.43 35.47
CA LYS A 284 9.92 -16.84 35.46
C LYS A 284 8.59 -16.94 34.70
N GLY A 285 8.67 -17.30 33.42
CA GLY A 285 7.50 -17.65 32.63
C GLY A 285 6.97 -19.00 33.13
N ALA A 286 5.72 -19.03 33.57
CA ALA A 286 5.07 -20.29 33.93
C ALA A 286 4.84 -21.14 32.66
N PHE A 287 5.61 -22.22 32.52
CA PHE A 287 5.45 -23.16 31.41
C PHE A 287 4.33 -24.16 31.74
N VAL A 288 3.48 -24.45 30.74
CA VAL A 288 2.50 -25.54 30.81
C VAL A 288 3.26 -26.86 30.87
N LYS A 289 3.07 -27.59 31.96
CA LYS A 289 3.76 -28.85 32.22
C LYS A 289 3.08 -30.01 31.49
N ARG A 290 1.75 -30.07 31.57
CA ARG A 290 0.86 -31.05 30.89
C ARG A 290 -0.53 -30.47 30.69
N ILE A 291 -1.25 -31.03 29.73
CA ILE A 291 -2.70 -30.87 29.56
C ILE A 291 -3.31 -32.28 29.67
N ASP A 292 -4.28 -32.46 30.55
CA ASP A 292 -5.02 -33.73 30.65
C ASP A 292 -6.14 -33.76 29.60
N GLU A 293 -6.10 -34.70 28.66
CA GLU A 293 -7.01 -34.71 27.50
C GLU A 293 -8.46 -35.10 27.86
N LYS A 294 -8.69 -35.73 29.02
CA LYS A 294 -10.04 -36.15 29.46
C LYS A 294 -10.76 -35.08 30.27
N THR A 295 -10.01 -34.31 31.05
CA THR A 295 -10.54 -33.27 31.97
C THR A 295 -10.26 -31.85 31.50
N ARG A 296 -9.37 -31.67 30.52
CA ARG A 296 -8.84 -30.37 30.03
C ARG A 296 -8.17 -29.52 31.11
N ALA A 297 -7.75 -30.14 32.23
CA ALA A 297 -6.95 -29.46 33.24
C ALA A 297 -5.55 -29.11 32.70
N ILE A 298 -5.07 -27.92 33.03
CA ILE A 298 -3.75 -27.41 32.63
C ILE A 298 -2.91 -27.20 33.89
N GLU A 299 -1.81 -27.96 34.03
CA GLU A 299 -0.89 -27.83 35.16
C GLU A 299 0.27 -26.90 34.77
N PHE A 300 0.50 -25.85 35.57
CA PHE A 300 1.59 -24.88 35.37
C PHE A 300 2.70 -25.10 36.42
N THR A 301 3.96 -24.89 36.03
CA THR A 301 5.09 -24.86 36.98
C THR A 301 5.51 -23.41 37.25
N ALA A 302 5.90 -23.11 38.49
CA ALA A 302 6.35 -21.77 38.95
C ALA A 302 7.89 -21.62 38.98
#